data_AF-A0A7C4WZF3-F1
#
_entry.id   AF-A0A7C4WZF3-F1
#
_cell.length_a   1.000
_cell.length_b   1.000
_cell.length_c   1.000
_cell.angle_alpha   90.00
_cell.angle_beta   90.00
_cell.angle_gamma   90.00
#
_symmetry.space_group_name_H-M   'P 1'
#
loop_
_entity.id
_entity.type
_entity.pdbx_description
1 polymer ?
#
loop_
_entity_poly.entity_id
_entity_poly.type
_entity_poly.pdbx_seq_one_letter_code
_entity_poly.pdbx_strand_id
1 'polypeptide(L)'
;MRFRIHTISKTILADTITPVSIYLKLRDIFPNSVLMESSDYHGVKGSWSFICARPLATFRVDQNRIVETFPNGNIAITHVSGEANVVQRLNAFRQAFVCDGDPVPVNGIFGYVAYDAIEYFETIRLASPIEEVR
;
A
#
# COMPACT_ATOMS: atom_id res chain seq x y z
N MET A 1 -8.68 2.09 -18.83
CA MET A 1 -9.33 0.80 -18.49
C MET A 1 -9.52 0.78 -16.98
N ARG A 2 -10.67 0.30 -16.47
CA ARG A 2 -10.91 0.19 -15.02
C ARG A 2 -10.95 -1.29 -14.62
N PHE A 3 -10.26 -1.64 -13.55
CA PHE A 3 -10.23 -2.97 -12.95
C PHE A 3 -11.31 -3.06 -11.87
N ARG A 4 -12.21 -4.02 -12.03
CA ARG A 4 -13.31 -4.25 -11.08
C ARG A 4 -12.86 -5.23 -10.01
N ILE A 5 -12.93 -4.83 -8.75
CA ILE A 5 -12.54 -5.65 -7.60
C ILE A 5 -13.81 -6.07 -6.87
N HIS A 6 -14.09 -7.37 -6.88
CA HIS A 6 -15.19 -7.95 -6.13
C HIS A 6 -14.67 -8.51 -4.81
N THR A 7 -15.12 -7.92 -3.70
CA THR A 7 -14.67 -8.31 -2.36
C THR A 7 -15.55 -9.43 -1.84
N ILE A 8 -14.93 -10.54 -1.43
CA ILE A 8 -15.61 -11.64 -0.75
C ILE A 8 -15.09 -11.66 0.68
N SER A 9 -16.00 -11.58 1.65
CA SER A 9 -15.67 -11.58 3.07
C SER A 9 -16.27 -12.81 3.76
N LYS A 10 -15.61 -13.27 4.82
CA LYS A 10 -16.13 -14.33 5.68
C LYS A 10 -15.66 -14.13 7.12
N THR A 11 -16.61 -14.08 8.04
CA THR A 11 -16.32 -14.08 9.49
C THR A 11 -16.11 -15.51 9.98
N ILE A 12 -15.06 -15.71 10.76
CA ILE A 12 -14.72 -17.00 11.38
C ILE A 12 -14.43 -16.81 12.87
N LEU A 13 -14.59 -17.87 13.66
CA LEU A 13 -14.16 -17.88 15.06
C LEU A 13 -12.63 -17.90 15.13
N ALA A 14 -12.04 -16.99 15.90
CA ALA A 14 -10.59 -16.77 15.93
C ALA A 14 -10.04 -16.50 17.35
N ASP A 15 -10.76 -16.95 18.39
CA ASP A 15 -10.49 -16.63 19.79
C ASP A 15 -9.11 -17.06 20.30
N THR A 16 -8.47 -17.99 19.61
CA THR A 16 -7.12 -18.52 19.91
C THR A 16 -6.03 -17.97 18.99
N ILE A 17 -6.39 -17.07 18.06
CA ILE A 17 -5.51 -16.59 17.00
C ILE A 17 -5.24 -15.10 17.21
N THR A 18 -3.97 -14.71 17.14
CA THR A 18 -3.56 -13.30 17.22
C THR A 18 -3.16 -12.78 15.83
N PRO A 19 -3.33 -11.47 15.53
CA PRO A 19 -2.89 -10.90 14.26
C PRO A 19 -1.41 -11.16 13.97
N VAL A 20 -0.54 -11.01 14.98
CA VAL A 20 0.89 -11.34 14.89
C VAL A 20 1.13 -12.80 14.48
N SER A 21 0.41 -13.76 15.09
CA SER A 21 0.58 -15.17 14.74
C SER A 21 0.16 -15.50 13.30
N ILE A 22 -0.86 -14.81 12.77
CA ILE A 22 -1.27 -14.93 11.37
C ILE A 22 -0.20 -14.31 10.47
N TYR A 23 0.25 -13.10 10.79
CA TYR A 23 1.23 -12.38 10.00
C TYR A 23 2.54 -13.16 9.84
N LEU A 24 3.07 -13.74 10.92
CA LEU A 24 4.30 -14.53 10.85
C LEU A 24 4.17 -15.72 9.89
N LYS A 25 3.02 -16.40 9.88
CA LYS A 25 2.76 -17.50 8.92
C LYS A 25 2.66 -17.02 7.48
N LEU A 26 2.08 -15.84 7.25
CA LEU A 26 1.89 -15.31 5.89
C LEU A 26 3.16 -14.68 5.31
N ARG A 27 3.97 -14.01 6.14
CA ARG A 27 5.22 -13.36 5.72
C ARG A 27 6.22 -14.34 5.13
N ASP A 28 6.24 -15.57 5.64
CA ASP A 28 7.15 -16.62 5.16
C ASP A 28 6.71 -17.20 3.80
N ILE A 29 5.47 -16.92 3.36
CA ILE A 29 4.90 -17.43 2.10
C ILE A 29 4.77 -16.32 1.05
N PHE A 30 4.39 -15.11 1.47
CA PHE A 30 4.07 -14.01 0.57
C PHE A 30 5.04 -12.84 0.77
N PRO A 31 5.83 -12.48 -0.27
CA PRO A 31 6.63 -11.27 -0.20
C PRO A 31 5.73 -10.02 -0.11
N ASN A 32 6.29 -8.94 0.44
CA ASN A 32 5.59 -7.66 0.61
C ASN A 32 4.31 -7.76 1.46
N SER A 33 4.30 -8.67 2.44
CA SER A 33 3.24 -8.72 3.44
C SER A 33 3.34 -7.52 4.40
N VAL A 34 2.21 -6.99 4.83
CA VAL A 34 2.12 -5.87 5.77
C VAL A 34 1.20 -6.25 6.93
N LEU A 35 1.61 -5.90 8.15
CA LEU A 35 0.78 -5.94 9.34
C LEU A 35 0.63 -4.50 9.86
N MET A 36 -0.61 -4.06 10.07
CA MET A 36 -0.92 -2.79 10.71
C MET A 36 -1.85 -3.05 11.88
N GLU A 37 -1.47 -2.64 13.08
CA GLU A 37 -2.26 -2.81 14.30
C GLU A 37 -2.52 -1.45 14.92
N SER A 38 -3.77 -1.19 15.32
CA SER A 38 -4.09 -0.02 16.12
C SER A 38 -3.75 -0.29 17.59
N SER A 39 -2.82 0.49 18.15
CA SER A 39 -2.43 0.45 19.56
C SER A 39 -2.99 1.67 20.30
N ASP A 40 -4.31 1.87 20.27
CA ASP A 40 -4.90 2.98 21.00
C ASP A 40 -5.06 2.60 22.49
N TYR A 41 -4.27 3.22 23.36
CA TYR A 41 -4.23 2.92 24.80
C TYR A 41 -5.51 3.37 25.53
N HIS A 42 -6.38 4.14 24.87
CA HIS A 42 -7.53 4.81 25.48
C HIS A 42 -8.91 4.24 25.11
N GLY A 43 -9.01 3.12 24.38
CA GLY A 43 -10.30 2.45 24.20
C GLY A 43 -10.30 1.25 23.26
N VAL A 44 -10.79 0.10 23.75
CA VAL A 44 -10.90 -1.18 23.02
C VAL A 44 -12.00 -1.16 21.93
N LYS A 45 -12.84 -0.12 21.86
CA LYS A 45 -13.91 -0.04 20.86
C LYS A 45 -13.34 0.42 19.50
N GLY A 46 -13.32 -0.50 18.54
CA GLY A 46 -12.96 -0.21 17.16
C GLY A 46 -11.48 -0.42 16.80
N SER A 47 -10.74 -1.17 17.62
CA SER A 47 -9.38 -1.59 17.29
C SER A 47 -9.41 -2.64 16.18
N TRP A 48 -8.81 -2.32 15.04
CA TRP A 48 -8.65 -3.24 13.90
C TRP A 48 -7.16 -3.56 13.70
N SER A 49 -6.88 -4.82 13.38
CA SER A 49 -5.60 -5.21 12.79
C SER A 49 -5.84 -5.60 11.33
N PHE A 50 -5.02 -5.05 10.44
CA PHE A 50 -5.03 -5.33 9.01
C PHE A 50 -3.81 -6.14 8.64
N ILE A 51 -4.02 -7.24 7.92
CA ILE A 51 -2.95 -8.06 7.37
C ILE A 51 -3.13 -8.09 5.86
N CYS A 52 -2.14 -7.57 5.14
CA CYS A 52 -2.10 -7.55 3.69
C CYS A 52 -1.05 -8.55 3.22
N ALA A 53 -1.37 -9.35 2.21
CA ALA A 53 -0.44 -10.27 1.58
C ALA A 53 -0.77 -10.37 0.09
N ARG A 54 0.24 -10.68 -0.74
CA ARG A 54 0.09 -10.88 -2.19
C ARG A 54 -0.62 -9.68 -2.85
N PRO A 55 0.06 -8.53 -2.99
CA PRO A 55 -0.53 -7.32 -3.55
C PRO A 55 -1.10 -7.60 -4.95
N LEU A 56 -2.32 -7.11 -5.20
CA LEU A 56 -2.98 -7.25 -6.51
C LEU A 56 -2.38 -6.29 -7.56
N ALA A 57 -1.90 -5.15 -7.09
CA ALA A 57 -1.33 -4.08 -7.88
C ALA A 57 -0.35 -3.30 -7.00
N THR A 58 0.66 -2.69 -7.59
CA THR A 58 1.68 -1.91 -6.86
C THR A 58 1.89 -0.56 -7.51
N PHE A 59 2.09 0.47 -6.70
CA PHE A 59 2.57 1.78 -7.14
C PHE A 59 3.88 2.05 -6.39
N ARG A 60 5.00 2.13 -7.12
CA ARG A 60 6.33 2.34 -6.52
C ARG A 60 7.01 3.51 -7.20
N VAL A 61 7.55 4.42 -6.41
CA VAL A 61 8.40 5.52 -6.89
C VAL A 61 9.80 5.28 -6.36
N ASP A 62 10.77 5.28 -7.27
CA ASP A 62 12.17 5.03 -6.95
C ASP A 62 13.06 5.62 -8.04
N GLN A 63 14.13 6.31 -7.67
CA GLN A 63 15.09 6.94 -8.60
C GLN A 63 14.42 7.71 -9.76
N ASN A 64 13.48 8.61 -9.45
CA ASN A 64 12.70 9.37 -10.46
C ASN A 64 11.95 8.50 -11.47
N ARG A 65 11.56 7.29 -11.08
CA ARG A 65 10.75 6.38 -11.89
C ARG A 65 9.56 5.88 -11.10
N ILE A 66 8.40 5.96 -11.72
CA ILE A 66 7.16 5.37 -11.24
C ILE A 66 7.02 4.01 -11.93
N VAL A 67 6.86 2.95 -11.15
CA VAL A 67 6.58 1.59 -11.61
C VAL A 67 5.22 1.18 -11.06
N GLU A 68 4.28 0.97 -11.97
CA GLU A 68 2.93 0.52 -11.68
C GLU A 68 2.75 -0.91 -12.18
N THR A 69 2.24 -1.80 -11.33
CA THR A 69 1.79 -3.14 -11.73
C THR A 69 0.28 -3.22 -11.57
N PHE A 70 -0.39 -3.89 -12.50
CA PHE A 70 -1.85 -4.01 -12.53
C PHE A 70 -2.31 -5.47 -12.44
N PRO A 71 -3.58 -5.74 -12.08
CA PRO A 71 -4.10 -7.09 -11.85
C PRO A 71 -3.97 -8.04 -13.05
N ASN A 72 -3.91 -7.50 -14.26
CA ASN A 72 -3.74 -8.27 -15.49
C ASN A 72 -2.28 -8.58 -15.84
N GLY A 73 -1.33 -8.22 -14.97
CA GLY A 73 0.11 -8.40 -15.19
C GLY A 73 0.76 -7.27 -15.98
N ASN A 74 0.02 -6.25 -16.42
CA ASN A 74 0.62 -5.12 -17.11
C ASN A 74 1.52 -4.33 -16.16
N ILE A 75 2.66 -3.89 -16.69
CA ILE A 75 3.61 -3.03 -16.01
C ILE A 75 3.72 -1.72 -16.79
N ALA A 76 3.50 -0.60 -16.12
CA ALA A 76 3.74 0.73 -16.69
C ALA A 76 4.94 1.37 -15.97
N ILE A 77 5.85 1.94 -16.76
CA ILE A 77 7.02 2.66 -16.25
C ILE A 77 6.93 4.09 -16.76
N THR A 78 6.94 5.05 -15.85
CA THR A 78 6.90 6.48 -16.16
C THR A 78 8.10 7.17 -15.53
N HIS A 79 8.84 7.96 -16.29
CA HIS A 79 9.90 8.82 -15.74
C HIS A 79 9.27 10.07 -15.12
N VAL A 80 9.72 10.41 -13.92
CA VAL A 80 9.27 11.61 -13.20
C VAL A 80 9.94 12.83 -13.81
N SER A 81 9.13 13.73 -14.37
CA SER A 81 9.56 15.05 -14.85
C SER A 81 8.86 16.12 -14.02
N GLY A 82 9.46 16.54 -12.91
CA GLY A 82 8.90 17.50 -11.96
C GLY A 82 7.90 16.92 -10.95
N GLU A 83 7.44 17.76 -10.01
CA GLU A 83 6.62 17.40 -8.83
C GLU A 83 5.22 16.88 -9.20
N ALA A 84 4.56 17.51 -10.18
CA ALA A 84 3.15 17.22 -10.50
C ALA A 84 2.91 15.79 -11.02
N ASN A 85 3.95 15.07 -11.48
CA ASN A 85 3.80 13.77 -12.11
C ASN A 85 3.40 12.67 -11.11
N VAL A 86 4.05 12.58 -9.95
CA VAL A 86 3.83 11.48 -8.99
C VAL A 86 2.42 11.51 -8.40
N VAL A 87 1.96 12.67 -7.92
CA VAL A 87 0.62 12.82 -7.33
C VAL A 87 -0.46 12.50 -8.35
N GLN A 88 -0.34 13.03 -9.56
CA GLN A 88 -1.30 12.78 -10.64
C GLN A 88 -1.34 11.29 -11.01
N ARG A 89 -0.18 10.65 -11.13
CA ARG A 89 -0.09 9.21 -11.43
C ARG A 89 -0.66 8.36 -10.30
N LEU A 90 -0.40 8.67 -9.03
CA LEU A 90 -0.99 7.96 -7.89
C LEU A 90 -2.52 8.08 -7.89
N ASN A 91 -3.04 9.27 -8.18
CA ASN A 91 -4.48 9.48 -8.27
C ASN A 91 -5.09 8.72 -9.45
N ALA A 92 -4.44 8.73 -10.61
CA ALA A 92 -4.86 7.96 -11.79
C ALA A 92 -4.80 6.44 -11.51
N PHE A 93 -3.77 5.97 -10.83
CA PHE A 93 -3.62 4.59 -10.39
C PHE A 93 -4.79 4.19 -9.47
N ARG A 94 -5.09 4.99 -8.44
CA ARG A 94 -6.26 4.76 -7.56
C ARG A 94 -7.57 4.68 -8.35
N GLN A 95 -7.78 5.59 -9.30
CA GLN A 95 -8.98 5.65 -10.15
C GLN A 95 -9.08 4.51 -11.18
N ALA A 96 -7.99 3.76 -11.40
CA ALA A 96 -8.01 2.57 -12.23
C ALA A 96 -8.78 1.42 -11.57
N PHE A 97 -9.11 1.49 -10.28
CA PHE A 97 -9.83 0.45 -9.56
C PHE A 97 -11.25 0.89 -9.20
N VAL A 98 -12.21 -0.03 -9.37
CA VAL A 98 -13.61 0.12 -8.95
C VAL A 98 -13.92 -1.05 -8.04
N CYS A 99 -14.19 -0.78 -6.77
CA CYS A 99 -14.43 -1.82 -5.77
C CYS A 99 -15.95 -1.97 -5.54
N ASP A 100 -16.43 -3.20 -5.62
CA ASP A 100 -17.81 -3.58 -5.29
C ASP A 100 -17.79 -4.66 -4.18
N GLY A 101 -18.86 -4.76 -3.39
CA GLY A 101 -19.03 -5.78 -2.35
C GLY A 101 -19.27 -5.18 -0.97
N ASP A 102 -19.06 -5.99 0.07
CA ASP A 102 -19.30 -5.59 1.46
C ASP A 102 -18.46 -4.37 1.87
N PRO A 103 -19.00 -3.45 2.70
CA PRO A 103 -18.32 -2.24 3.15
C PRO A 103 -17.26 -2.54 4.23
N VAL A 104 -16.44 -3.57 4.03
CA VAL A 104 -15.30 -3.87 4.90
C VAL A 104 -14.13 -2.97 4.47
N PRO A 105 -13.41 -2.31 5.39
CA PRO A 105 -12.30 -1.40 5.06
C PRO A 105 -11.02 -2.13 4.60
N VAL A 106 -11.14 -3.11 3.69
CA VAL A 106 -10.03 -3.94 3.19
C VAL A 106 -9.55 -3.52 1.80
N ASN A 107 -10.32 -2.69 1.09
CA ASN A 107 -9.97 -2.19 -0.24
C ASN A 107 -9.18 -0.88 -0.12
N GLY A 108 -7.87 -0.99 0.07
CA GLY A 108 -6.98 0.15 0.27
C GLY A 108 -5.62 -0.01 -0.38
N ILE A 109 -4.90 1.12 -0.46
CA ILE A 109 -3.48 1.13 -0.78
C ILE A 109 -2.74 1.13 0.55
N PHE A 110 -1.96 0.09 0.78
CA PHE A 110 -1.18 -0.10 2.00
C PHE A 110 0.30 -0.10 1.65
N GLY A 111 1.09 0.66 2.40
CA GLY A 111 2.51 0.86 2.13
C GLY A 111 3.10 1.96 2.99
N TYR A 112 4.20 2.52 2.52
CA TYR A 112 4.91 3.59 3.21
C TYR A 112 5.26 4.71 2.23
N VAL A 113 5.53 5.89 2.78
CA VAL A 113 6.10 7.04 2.08
C VAL A 113 7.38 7.38 2.82
N ALA A 114 8.52 7.36 2.13
CA ALA A 114 9.79 7.75 2.72
C ALA A 114 9.84 9.27 2.95
N TYR A 115 10.69 9.72 3.89
CA TYR A 115 10.89 11.15 4.15
C TYR A 115 11.24 11.92 2.86
N ASP A 116 12.16 11.39 2.07
CA ASP A 116 12.65 12.02 0.83
C ASP A 116 11.57 12.14 -0.25
N ALA A 117 10.46 11.40 -0.12
CA ALA A 117 9.36 11.51 -1.06
C ALA A 117 8.66 12.88 -0.97
N ILE A 118 8.92 13.70 0.06
CA ILE A 118 8.36 15.05 0.20
C ILE A 118 8.64 15.92 -1.04
N GLU A 119 9.78 15.73 -1.71
CA GLU A 119 10.14 16.45 -2.94
C GLU A 119 9.21 16.15 -4.14
N TYR A 120 8.35 15.15 -4.04
CA TYR A 120 7.33 14.85 -5.05
C TYR A 120 5.96 15.48 -4.74
N PHE A 121 5.77 16.00 -3.52
CA PHE A 121 4.51 16.58 -3.07
C PHE A 121 4.61 18.10 -2.81
N GLU A 122 5.82 18.61 -2.62
CA GLU A 122 6.11 20.01 -2.28
C GLU A 122 7.30 20.53 -3.09
N THR A 123 7.43 21.86 -3.13
CA THR A 123 8.52 22.58 -3.83
C THR A 123 9.89 22.52 -3.12
N ILE A 124 9.95 21.79 -2.00
CA ILE A 124 11.15 21.66 -1.15
C ILE A 124 12.18 20.78 -1.85
N ARG A 125 13.46 21.17 -1.74
CA ARG A 125 14.62 20.36 -2.14
C ARG A 125 15.46 20.04 -0.92
N LEU A 126 15.72 18.76 -0.71
CA LEU A 126 16.56 18.23 0.34
C LEU A 126 18.02 18.38 -0.08
N ALA A 127 18.80 19.00 0.79
CA ALA A 127 20.21 19.31 0.54
C ALA A 127 21.16 18.37 1.29
N SER A 128 20.65 17.40 2.05
CA SER A 128 21.50 16.44 2.76
C SER A 128 22.16 15.48 1.79
N PRO A 129 23.48 15.25 1.90
CA PRO A 129 24.13 14.20 1.14
C PRO A 129 23.53 12.85 1.53
N ILE A 130 23.17 12.05 0.53
CA ILE A 130 22.82 10.65 0.74
C ILE A 130 24.12 9.95 1.11
N GLU A 131 24.36 9.70 2.41
CA GLU A 131 25.37 8.72 2.79
C GLU A 131 24.87 7.36 2.34
N GLU A 132 25.39 6.85 1.22
CA GLU A 132 25.26 5.44 0.88
C GLU A 132 25.89 4.62 2.02
N VAL A 133 25.05 4.05 2.86
CA VAL A 133 25.49 3.04 3.83
C VAL A 133 25.96 1.84 3.01
N ARG A 134 27.27 1.58 3.10
CA ARG A 134 27.98 0.43 2.51
C ARG A 134 27.35 -0.91 2.85
#